data_AF-A0AAU9LI96-F1
#
_entry.id   AF-A0AAU9LI96-F1
#
_cell.length_a   1.000
_cell.length_b   1.000
_cell.length_c   1.000
_cell.angle_alpha   90.00
_cell.angle_beta   90.00
_cell.angle_gamma   90.00
#
_symmetry.space_group_name_H-M   'P 1'
#
loop_
_entity.id
_entity.type
_entity.pdbx_description
1 polymer ?
#
loop_
_entity_poly.entity_id
_entity_poly.type
_entity_poly.pdbx_seq_one_letter_code
_entity_poly.pdbx_strand_id
1 'polypeptide(L)'
;MAHHPPLAQPGSGAAPNHRRSRNPRGPVAAAAPSVAVTGAHPLLKLASAFPFRTIYHFLNSSPGWIPIVSQLYVSVLWVVHILRVSVNHGHGALHHSSLLNGIIRCLGIDWCMIPGPLVSFFESIAAVNGPFDWIADILPRFPSFHEFWDNTTRSPSHNYARQIPFPALMLDQLARFGASVPDPGQDSNYTTFQWYSNVFNIDFKDAERLYFVGPQTCGSLFVSQSQHDIARNFWASVLGDFTRLHLGANQPNLTNFKQVLGFATQNGTDQIAWFPKVAIVMEKYSRYFKESVPLKSIITAGIGSTSVRGRPKQSAAVSRWLYPPDNQITPFTSTRFQPLRPIPNDLDVTFSHAHHEIEELAERYAIISFTNINWSKINNDNDKFFNIEENALYTGDYWKMFPHRTGSFSACSISSLYANVVASKYHVNYL
;
A
#
# COMPACT_ATOMS: atom_id res chain seq x y z
N MET A 1 -5.40 -43.91 -62.69
CA MET A 1 -6.55 -43.36 -61.93
C MET A 1 -6.18 -43.40 -60.46
N ALA A 2 -5.71 -42.27 -59.92
CA ALA A 2 -5.23 -42.15 -58.55
C ALA A 2 -6.38 -41.70 -57.64
N HIS A 3 -6.53 -42.37 -56.50
CA HIS A 3 -7.53 -42.10 -55.48
C HIS A 3 -7.21 -40.79 -54.73
N HIS A 4 -8.17 -39.87 -54.70
CA HIS A 4 -8.19 -38.73 -53.77
C HIS A 4 -8.88 -39.15 -52.45
N PRO A 5 -8.28 -38.90 -51.28
CA PRO A 5 -8.96 -38.99 -49.99
C PRO A 5 -9.70 -37.67 -49.64
N PRO A 6 -10.78 -37.72 -48.84
CA PRO A 6 -11.56 -36.55 -48.47
C PRO A 6 -10.90 -35.72 -47.35
N LEU A 7 -11.15 -34.41 -47.40
CA LEU A 7 -10.72 -33.37 -46.46
C LEU A 7 -11.21 -33.62 -45.02
N ALA A 8 -10.29 -33.57 -44.06
CA ALA A 8 -10.59 -33.58 -42.64
C ALA A 8 -11.19 -32.22 -42.19
N GLN A 9 -12.34 -32.27 -41.52
CA GLN A 9 -12.94 -31.13 -40.82
C GLN A 9 -12.16 -30.81 -39.52
N PRO A 10 -12.09 -29.54 -39.10
CA PRO A 10 -11.44 -29.15 -37.85
C PRO A 10 -12.25 -29.63 -36.64
N GLY A 11 -11.55 -30.33 -35.73
CA GLY A 11 -12.12 -30.87 -34.49
C GLY A 11 -12.71 -29.76 -33.61
N SER A 12 -13.98 -29.96 -33.25
CA SER A 12 -14.67 -29.23 -32.19
C SER A 12 -13.97 -29.47 -30.85
N GLY A 13 -13.24 -28.47 -30.36
CA GLY A 13 -12.78 -28.44 -28.97
C GLY A 13 -14.00 -28.38 -28.04
N ALA A 14 -14.19 -29.42 -27.23
CA ALA A 14 -15.24 -29.46 -26.22
C ALA A 14 -15.01 -28.33 -25.19
N ALA A 15 -16.00 -27.45 -25.04
CA ALA A 15 -16.04 -26.46 -23.97
C ALA A 15 -16.16 -27.17 -22.61
N PRO A 16 -15.48 -26.69 -21.55
CA PRO A 16 -15.65 -27.25 -20.22
C PRO A 16 -17.06 -26.98 -19.68
N ASN A 17 -17.63 -28.01 -19.04
CA ASN A 17 -19.01 -28.06 -18.55
C ASN A 17 -19.37 -26.93 -17.58
N HIS A 18 -20.47 -26.24 -17.89
CA HIS A 18 -21.13 -25.29 -17.01
C HIS A 18 -22.19 -26.00 -16.16
N ARG A 19 -22.14 -25.82 -14.83
CA ARG A 19 -23.24 -25.75 -13.83
C ARG A 19 -23.01 -26.56 -12.56
N ARG A 20 -22.91 -25.85 -11.43
CA ARG A 20 -23.69 -26.20 -10.24
C ARG A 20 -25.06 -25.53 -10.39
N SER A 21 -26.11 -26.33 -10.50
CA SER A 21 -27.49 -25.84 -10.38
C SER A 21 -27.70 -25.32 -8.96
N ARG A 22 -28.06 -24.04 -8.81
CA ARG A 22 -28.59 -23.49 -7.56
C ARG A 22 -29.99 -22.95 -7.86
N ASN A 23 -30.98 -23.43 -7.11
CA ASN A 23 -32.37 -23.05 -7.30
C ASN A 23 -32.56 -21.53 -7.09
N PRO A 24 -33.35 -20.85 -7.92
CA PRO A 24 -33.66 -19.43 -7.73
C PRO A 24 -34.46 -19.25 -6.45
N ARG A 25 -33.96 -18.41 -5.53
CA ARG A 25 -34.75 -17.94 -4.39
C ARG A 25 -35.62 -16.77 -4.87
N GLY A 26 -36.91 -16.84 -4.55
CA GLY A 26 -37.91 -15.83 -4.89
C GLY A 26 -37.63 -14.46 -4.28
N PRO A 27 -38.51 -13.46 -4.52
CA PRO A 27 -38.29 -12.08 -4.10
C PRO A 27 -38.15 -11.98 -2.58
N VAL A 28 -37.05 -11.38 -2.12
CA VAL A 28 -36.73 -11.16 -0.71
C VAL A 28 -37.54 -9.98 -0.19
N ALA A 29 -38.19 -10.15 0.97
CA ALA A 29 -38.97 -9.11 1.63
C ALA A 29 -38.10 -7.91 2.04
N ALA A 30 -38.68 -6.70 2.03
CA ALA A 30 -38.03 -5.48 2.50
C ALA A 30 -37.75 -5.57 4.02
N ALA A 31 -36.48 -5.66 4.40
CA ALA A 31 -36.07 -5.68 5.80
C ALA A 31 -35.96 -4.24 6.38
N ALA A 32 -36.40 -4.12 7.63
CA ALA A 32 -36.44 -2.90 8.45
C ALA A 32 -35.06 -2.24 8.66
N PRO A 33 -34.99 -0.93 8.93
CA PRO A 33 -33.73 -0.22 9.20
C PRO A 33 -33.02 -0.78 10.44
N SER A 34 -31.72 -1.08 10.31
CA SER A 34 -30.90 -1.61 11.41
C SER A 34 -30.50 -0.50 12.38
N VAL A 35 -30.56 -0.80 13.67
CA VAL A 35 -30.29 0.12 14.79
C VAL A 35 -28.79 0.38 14.92
N ALA A 36 -28.39 1.65 14.89
CA ALA A 36 -26.99 2.06 15.06
C ALA A 36 -26.50 1.80 16.49
N VAL A 37 -25.47 0.96 16.64
CA VAL A 37 -24.79 0.75 17.93
C VAL A 37 -23.74 1.86 18.10
N THR A 38 -23.99 2.76 19.06
CA THR A 38 -23.08 3.84 19.44
C THR A 38 -22.11 3.35 20.52
N GLY A 39 -20.84 3.15 20.17
CA GLY A 39 -19.77 2.83 21.12
C GLY A 39 -18.45 2.50 20.43
N ALA A 40 -17.31 2.83 21.06
CA ALA A 40 -15.99 2.44 20.56
C ALA A 40 -15.88 0.90 20.50
N HIS A 41 -15.62 0.38 19.29
CA HIS A 41 -15.84 -1.00 18.90
C HIS A 41 -14.89 -2.01 19.62
N PRO A 42 -15.31 -3.24 19.92
CA PRO A 42 -14.45 -4.28 20.53
C PRO A 42 -13.15 -4.57 19.76
N LEU A 43 -13.17 -4.43 18.42
CA LEU A 43 -11.97 -4.54 17.58
C LEU A 43 -11.03 -3.34 17.69
N LEU A 44 -11.57 -2.15 17.96
CA LEU A 44 -10.78 -0.96 18.29
C LEU A 44 -10.14 -1.07 19.67
N LYS A 45 -10.84 -1.72 20.63
CA LYS A 45 -10.24 -2.14 21.89
C LYS A 45 -9.10 -3.13 21.66
N LEU A 46 -9.24 -4.10 20.74
CA LEU A 46 -8.18 -5.05 20.37
C LEU A 46 -6.96 -4.34 19.76
N ALA A 47 -7.13 -3.45 18.79
CA ALA A 47 -6.02 -2.67 18.22
C ALA A 47 -5.31 -1.79 19.27
N SER A 48 -6.08 -1.20 20.21
CA SER A 48 -5.51 -0.43 21.34
C SER A 48 -4.92 -1.30 22.46
N ALA A 49 -5.20 -2.61 22.48
CA ALA A 49 -4.84 -3.55 23.55
C ALA A 49 -3.59 -4.39 23.23
N PHE A 50 -2.84 -4.06 22.18
CA PHE A 50 -1.54 -4.67 21.90
C PHE A 50 -0.41 -3.78 22.42
N PRO A 51 -0.06 -3.86 23.71
CA PRO A 51 1.04 -3.07 24.25
C PRO A 51 2.34 -3.46 23.53
N PHE A 52 3.00 -2.45 22.94
CA PHE A 52 4.40 -2.55 22.53
C PHE A 52 5.23 -2.77 23.79
N ARG A 53 5.43 -4.03 24.17
CA ARG A 53 5.73 -4.36 25.57
C ARG A 53 7.12 -3.95 26.07
N THR A 54 7.99 -3.37 25.24
CA THR A 54 9.33 -2.89 25.67
C THR A 54 10.06 -2.10 24.56
N ILE A 55 9.74 -0.80 24.40
CA ILE A 55 10.39 0.11 23.42
C ILE A 55 11.90 0.16 23.59
N TYR A 56 12.37 0.23 24.82
CA TYR A 56 13.80 0.34 25.11
C TYR A 56 14.58 -0.92 24.68
N HIS A 57 14.09 -2.12 24.97
CA HIS A 57 14.74 -3.36 24.52
C HIS A 57 14.65 -3.54 23.00
N PHE A 58 13.56 -3.11 22.38
CA PHE A 58 13.43 -3.14 20.93
C PHE A 58 14.45 -2.26 20.23
N LEU A 59 14.56 -0.98 20.61
CA LEU A 59 15.50 -0.03 20.00
C LEU A 59 16.95 -0.50 20.16
N ASN A 60 17.30 -1.02 21.35
CA ASN A 60 18.63 -1.58 21.60
C ASN A 60 18.92 -2.88 20.84
N SER A 61 17.90 -3.68 20.49
CA SER A 61 18.07 -4.98 19.81
C SER A 61 17.92 -4.92 18.28
N SER A 62 17.48 -3.76 17.75
CA SER A 62 17.19 -3.54 16.34
C SER A 62 17.91 -2.28 15.82
N PRO A 63 19.26 -2.32 15.70
CA PRO A 63 20.07 -1.15 15.35
C PRO A 63 19.72 -0.54 13.99
N GLY A 64 19.28 -1.37 13.03
CA GLY A 64 18.85 -0.90 11.71
C GLY A 64 17.43 -0.36 11.64
N TRP A 65 16.64 -0.41 12.72
CA TRP A 65 15.25 0.02 12.64
C TRP A 65 15.12 1.54 12.70
N ILE A 66 14.38 2.08 11.74
CA ILE A 66 13.85 3.45 11.73
C ILE A 66 12.49 3.41 10.99
N PRO A 67 11.59 4.40 11.17
CA PRO A 67 10.24 4.32 10.61
C PRO A 67 10.17 4.05 9.10
N ILE A 68 11.09 4.63 8.30
CA ILE A 68 11.14 4.42 6.85
C ILE A 68 11.41 2.95 6.47
N VAL A 69 12.08 2.17 7.32
CA VAL A 69 12.34 0.74 7.09
C VAL A 69 11.05 -0.06 7.22
N SER A 70 10.23 0.24 8.23
CA SER A 70 8.91 -0.38 8.38
C SER A 70 7.98 0.01 7.24
N GLN A 71 7.98 1.28 6.83
CA GLN A 71 7.20 1.73 5.67
C GLN A 71 7.63 1.01 4.38
N LEU A 72 8.94 0.91 4.12
CA LEU A 72 9.49 0.20 2.97
C LEU A 72 9.06 -1.27 2.95
N TYR A 73 9.27 -1.98 4.06
CA TYR A 73 8.92 -3.39 4.18
C TYR A 73 7.43 -3.65 3.97
N VAL A 74 6.57 -2.92 4.70
CA VAL A 74 5.11 -3.08 4.61
C VAL A 74 4.62 -2.73 3.21
N SER A 75 5.21 -1.73 2.55
CA SER A 75 4.86 -1.37 1.18
C SER A 75 5.15 -2.48 0.18
N VAL A 76 6.30 -3.15 0.30
CA VAL A 76 6.63 -4.32 -0.54
C VAL A 76 5.65 -5.46 -0.27
N LEU A 77 5.40 -5.80 1.00
CA LEU A 77 4.45 -6.85 1.35
C LEU A 77 3.04 -6.56 0.84
N TRP A 78 2.60 -5.31 0.93
CA TRP A 78 1.29 -4.88 0.46
C TRP A 78 1.13 -5.06 -1.05
N VAL A 79 2.11 -4.62 -1.85
CA VAL A 79 2.11 -4.83 -3.31
C VAL A 79 2.08 -6.33 -3.62
N VAL A 80 2.96 -7.11 -2.98
CA VAL A 80 3.05 -8.56 -3.20
C VAL A 80 1.76 -9.28 -2.81
N HIS A 81 1.10 -8.86 -1.72
CA HIS A 81 -0.16 -9.45 -1.30
C HIS A 81 -1.29 -9.19 -2.30
N ILE A 82 -1.41 -7.98 -2.84
CA ILE A 82 -2.40 -7.67 -3.90
C ILE A 82 -2.13 -8.52 -5.16
N LEU A 83 -0.86 -8.66 -5.55
CA LEU A 83 -0.49 -9.52 -6.68
C LEU A 83 -0.84 -10.99 -6.38
N ARG A 84 -0.58 -11.47 -5.16
CA ARG A 84 -0.92 -12.84 -4.72
C ARG A 84 -2.43 -13.08 -4.79
N VAL A 85 -3.25 -12.14 -4.33
CA VAL A 85 -4.72 -12.24 -4.45
C VAL A 85 -5.13 -12.30 -5.92
N SER A 86 -4.59 -11.43 -6.76
CA SER A 86 -4.92 -11.39 -8.19
C SER A 86 -4.52 -12.69 -8.91
N VAL A 87 -3.32 -13.21 -8.67
CA VAL A 87 -2.79 -14.43 -9.31
C VAL A 87 -3.55 -15.67 -8.84
N ASN A 88 -3.84 -15.79 -7.54
CA ASN A 88 -4.54 -16.95 -6.98
C ASN A 88 -5.98 -17.11 -7.51
N HIS A 89 -6.61 -16.02 -7.94
CA HIS A 89 -7.98 -16.02 -8.49
C HIS A 89 -7.99 -15.94 -10.03
N GLY A 90 -6.86 -16.18 -10.70
CA GLY A 90 -6.79 -16.25 -12.16
C GLY A 90 -6.84 -14.89 -12.89
N HIS A 91 -6.77 -13.78 -12.16
CA HIS A 91 -6.77 -12.41 -12.69
C HIS A 91 -5.36 -11.79 -12.80
N GLY A 92 -4.32 -12.54 -12.44
CA GLY A 92 -2.93 -12.11 -12.58
C GLY A 92 -2.48 -12.12 -14.04
N ALA A 93 -2.26 -10.94 -14.64
CA ALA A 93 -1.59 -10.83 -15.93
C ALA A 93 -0.24 -11.59 -15.90
N LEU A 94 0.21 -12.13 -17.05
CA LEU A 94 1.44 -12.94 -17.14
C LEU A 94 2.66 -12.26 -16.49
N HIS A 95 2.79 -10.95 -16.64
CA HIS A 95 3.87 -10.17 -16.02
C HIS A 95 3.77 -10.08 -14.50
N HIS A 96 2.57 -10.01 -13.93
CA HIS A 96 2.35 -10.02 -12.48
C HIS A 96 2.67 -11.39 -11.89
N SER A 97 2.27 -12.47 -12.55
CA SER A 97 2.60 -13.84 -12.16
C SER A 97 4.10 -14.12 -12.23
N SER A 98 4.78 -13.65 -13.28
CA SER A 98 6.25 -13.76 -13.42
C SER A 98 6.99 -13.00 -12.32
N LEU A 99 6.59 -11.75 -12.05
CA LEU A 99 7.16 -10.94 -10.98
C LEU A 99 6.96 -11.60 -9.61
N LEU A 100 5.73 -12.03 -9.31
CA LEU A 100 5.39 -12.69 -8.05
C LEU A 100 6.22 -13.96 -7.84
N ASN A 101 6.28 -14.83 -8.85
CA ASN A 101 7.07 -16.06 -8.78
C ASN A 101 8.57 -15.77 -8.59
N GLY A 102 9.11 -14.75 -9.26
CA GLY A 102 10.49 -14.31 -9.08
C GLY A 102 10.76 -13.83 -7.66
N ILE A 103 9.88 -12.98 -7.11
CA ILE A 103 10.01 -12.45 -5.75
C ILE A 103 9.91 -13.60 -4.73
N ILE A 104 8.90 -14.47 -4.84
CA ILE A 104 8.71 -15.58 -3.89
C ILE A 104 9.92 -16.52 -3.90
N ARG A 105 10.40 -16.91 -5.08
CA ARG A 105 11.52 -17.86 -5.21
C ARG A 105 12.85 -17.25 -4.75
N CYS A 106 13.14 -16.00 -5.12
CA CYS A 106 14.43 -15.39 -4.84
C CYS A 106 14.52 -14.79 -3.43
N LEU A 107 13.41 -14.29 -2.87
CA LEU A 107 13.40 -13.57 -1.59
C LEU A 107 12.69 -14.32 -0.46
N GLY A 108 11.98 -15.41 -0.74
CA GLY A 108 11.24 -16.14 0.29
C GLY A 108 10.15 -15.28 0.95
N ILE A 109 9.58 -14.33 0.21
CA ILE A 109 8.73 -13.27 0.78
C ILE A 109 7.47 -13.79 1.47
N ASP A 110 7.01 -14.99 1.11
CA ASP A 110 5.88 -15.66 1.75
C ASP A 110 6.12 -15.97 3.24
N TRP A 111 7.39 -16.04 3.66
CA TRP A 111 7.82 -16.26 5.04
C TRP A 111 8.04 -14.97 5.81
N CYS A 112 7.94 -13.81 5.15
CA CYS A 112 8.04 -12.52 5.82
C CYS A 112 6.90 -12.31 6.82
N MET A 113 7.24 -11.87 8.03
CA MET A 113 6.28 -11.66 9.12
C MET A 113 5.50 -10.36 8.93
N ILE A 114 4.18 -10.44 9.06
CA ILE A 114 3.31 -9.28 9.20
C ILE A 114 3.16 -8.98 10.70
N PRO A 115 3.45 -7.74 11.14
CA PRO A 115 3.20 -7.33 12.52
C PRO A 115 1.71 -7.49 12.87
N GLY A 116 1.41 -8.04 14.05
CA GLY A 116 0.05 -8.31 14.53
C GLY A 116 -1.01 -7.24 14.22
N PRO A 117 -0.78 -5.95 14.55
CA PRO A 117 -1.74 -4.88 14.27
C PRO A 117 -2.11 -4.71 12.79
N LEU A 118 -1.29 -5.20 11.86
CA LEU A 118 -1.52 -5.13 10.41
C LEU A 118 -2.20 -6.38 9.86
N VAL A 119 -2.35 -7.46 10.64
CA VAL A 119 -2.91 -8.73 10.16
C VAL A 119 -4.32 -8.52 9.61
N SER A 120 -5.21 -7.88 10.36
CA SER A 120 -6.58 -7.60 9.88
C SER A 120 -6.62 -6.66 8.69
N PHE A 121 -5.64 -5.75 8.55
CA PHE A 121 -5.51 -4.91 7.36
C PHE A 121 -5.18 -5.76 6.13
N PHE A 122 -4.21 -6.68 6.23
CA PHE A 122 -3.86 -7.59 5.14
C PHE A 122 -5.00 -8.58 4.82
N GLU A 123 -5.65 -9.16 5.83
CA GLU A 123 -6.82 -10.04 5.64
C GLU A 123 -8.00 -9.34 4.96
N SER A 124 -8.15 -8.02 5.15
CA SER A 124 -9.19 -7.25 4.47
C SER A 124 -8.95 -7.14 2.96
N ILE A 125 -7.71 -7.30 2.49
CA ILE A 125 -7.31 -7.27 1.08
C ILE A 125 -7.48 -8.69 0.52
N ALA A 126 -8.73 -9.05 0.25
CA ALA A 126 -9.08 -10.37 -0.25
C ALA A 126 -10.02 -10.28 -1.46
N ALA A 127 -10.04 -11.35 -2.25
CA ALA A 127 -11.08 -11.56 -3.25
C ALA A 127 -12.39 -11.96 -2.58
N VAL A 128 -13.49 -11.47 -3.14
CA VAL A 128 -14.87 -11.77 -2.71
C VAL A 128 -15.63 -12.27 -3.91
N ASN A 129 -16.42 -13.33 -3.73
CA ASN A 129 -17.29 -13.80 -4.78
C ASN A 129 -18.32 -12.71 -5.13
N GLY A 130 -18.59 -12.54 -6.42
CA GLY A 130 -19.70 -11.70 -6.87
C GLY A 130 -21.05 -12.18 -6.27
N PRO A 131 -22.00 -11.27 -5.99
CA PRO A 131 -23.28 -11.64 -5.37
C PRO A 131 -24.18 -12.48 -6.30
N PHE A 132 -23.89 -12.53 -7.60
CA PHE A 132 -24.61 -13.33 -8.59
C PHE A 132 -23.63 -14.07 -9.50
N ASP A 133 -24.05 -15.21 -10.04
CA ASP A 133 -23.21 -16.07 -10.92
C ASP A 133 -22.69 -15.35 -12.18
N TRP A 134 -23.36 -14.28 -12.62
CA TRP A 134 -22.98 -13.47 -13.77
C TRP A 134 -22.04 -12.31 -13.41
N ILE A 135 -21.81 -12.08 -12.11
CA ILE A 135 -20.82 -11.12 -11.61
C ILE A 135 -19.57 -11.91 -11.25
N ALA A 136 -18.47 -11.59 -11.92
CA ALA A 136 -17.17 -12.14 -11.59
C ALA A 136 -16.74 -11.75 -10.16
N ASP A 137 -15.68 -12.39 -9.67
CA ASP A 137 -15.12 -12.05 -8.37
C ASP A 137 -14.74 -10.57 -8.28
N ILE A 138 -14.92 -10.00 -7.09
CA ILE A 138 -14.50 -8.66 -6.74
C ILE A 138 -13.13 -8.79 -6.08
N LEU A 139 -12.10 -8.23 -6.71
CA LEU A 139 -10.72 -8.35 -6.25
C LEU A 139 -10.02 -6.99 -6.18
N PRO A 140 -9.00 -6.84 -5.32
CA PRO A 140 -8.14 -5.66 -5.36
C PRO A 140 -7.36 -5.64 -6.67
N ARG A 141 -7.36 -4.51 -7.36
CA ARG A 141 -6.62 -4.33 -8.62
C ARG A 141 -5.31 -3.59 -8.36
N PHE A 142 -4.21 -4.14 -8.86
CA PHE A 142 -2.97 -3.39 -9.02
C PHE A 142 -2.85 -2.91 -10.48
N PRO A 143 -2.50 -1.63 -10.74
CA PRO A 143 -2.37 -1.12 -12.10
C PRO A 143 -1.27 -1.86 -12.86
N SER A 144 -1.38 -1.90 -14.18
CA SER A 144 -0.26 -2.27 -15.04
C SER A 144 0.86 -1.23 -14.93
N PHE A 145 2.08 -1.58 -15.35
CA PHE A 145 3.21 -0.65 -15.27
C PHE A 145 2.96 0.63 -16.06
N HIS A 146 2.37 0.54 -17.26
CA HIS A 146 2.09 1.69 -18.11
C HIS A 146 0.95 2.58 -17.59
N GLU A 147 0.02 2.03 -16.81
CA GLU A 147 -0.99 2.84 -16.10
C GLU A 147 -0.37 3.54 -14.88
N PHE A 148 0.51 2.84 -14.17
CA PHE A 148 1.17 3.37 -12.97
C PHE A 148 2.23 4.42 -13.27
N TRP A 149 3.06 4.22 -14.29
CA TRP A 149 4.24 5.03 -14.57
C TRP A 149 4.05 5.90 -15.82
N ASP A 150 4.23 7.21 -15.66
CA ASP A 150 4.24 8.15 -16.77
C ASP A 150 5.68 8.34 -17.26
N ASN A 151 5.92 8.00 -18.54
CA ASN A 151 7.22 8.13 -19.15
C ASN A 151 7.62 9.59 -19.44
N THR A 152 6.66 10.49 -19.63
CA THR A 152 6.90 11.90 -19.93
C THR A 152 7.39 12.63 -18.69
N THR A 153 6.67 12.49 -17.58
CA THR A 153 7.07 13.06 -16.28
C THR A 153 8.06 12.19 -15.52
N ARG A 154 8.27 10.94 -15.95
CA ARG A 154 9.17 9.96 -15.29
C ARG A 154 8.80 9.74 -13.84
N SER A 155 7.52 9.64 -13.56
CA SER A 155 6.98 9.58 -12.20
C SER A 155 5.74 8.69 -12.13
N PRO A 156 5.28 8.31 -10.93
CA PRO A 156 3.99 7.68 -10.78
C PRO A 156 2.88 8.61 -11.29
N SER A 157 1.96 8.07 -12.10
CA SER A 157 0.81 8.79 -12.63
C SER A 157 -0.02 9.43 -11.51
N HIS A 158 -0.63 10.58 -11.81
CA HIS A 158 -1.46 11.36 -10.89
C HIS A 158 -2.57 10.54 -10.23
N ASN A 159 -3.10 9.54 -10.94
CA ASN A 159 -4.13 8.63 -10.44
C ASN A 159 -3.63 7.76 -9.28
N TYR A 160 -2.36 7.35 -9.29
CA TYR A 160 -1.83 6.36 -8.34
C TYR A 160 -0.84 6.92 -7.32
N ALA A 161 -0.19 8.04 -7.62
CA ALA A 161 0.87 8.63 -6.80
C ALA A 161 0.48 8.86 -5.32
N ARG A 162 -0.81 9.11 -5.04
CA ARG A 162 -1.34 9.33 -3.67
C ARG A 162 -1.81 8.08 -2.95
N GLN A 163 -1.99 6.98 -3.68
CA GLN A 163 -2.69 5.79 -3.21
C GLN A 163 -1.77 4.59 -3.08
N ILE A 164 -0.78 4.49 -3.97
CA ILE A 164 0.17 3.38 -4.02
C ILE A 164 1.49 3.85 -3.41
N PRO A 165 2.02 3.17 -2.38
CA PRO A 165 3.34 3.49 -1.85
C PRO A 165 4.42 3.24 -2.90
N PHE A 166 5.52 3.98 -2.82
CA PHE A 166 6.62 3.88 -3.79
C PHE A 166 7.91 3.34 -3.13
N PRO A 167 8.11 2.00 -3.05
CA PRO A 167 9.26 1.39 -2.40
C PRO A 167 10.62 1.91 -2.87
N ALA A 168 10.82 2.10 -4.18
CA ALA A 168 12.07 2.64 -4.70
C ALA A 168 12.42 4.02 -4.13
N LEU A 169 11.44 4.88 -3.86
CA LEU A 169 11.69 6.18 -3.21
C LEU A 169 12.16 6.00 -1.77
N MET A 170 11.48 5.16 -0.98
CA MET A 170 11.87 4.90 0.40
C MET A 170 13.27 4.28 0.49
N LEU A 171 13.58 3.37 -0.44
CA LEU A 171 14.88 2.75 -0.56
C LEU A 171 15.97 3.73 -1.01
N ASP A 172 15.68 4.62 -1.96
CA ASP A 172 16.59 5.70 -2.36
C ASP A 172 16.94 6.61 -1.18
N GLN A 173 15.94 6.98 -0.38
CA GLN A 173 16.16 7.77 0.83
C GLN A 173 16.93 7.02 1.91
N LEU A 174 16.69 5.72 2.08
CA LEU A 174 17.45 4.89 3.01
C LEU A 174 18.91 4.74 2.59
N ALA A 175 19.18 4.56 1.29
CA ALA A 175 20.54 4.50 0.75
C ALA A 175 21.26 5.85 0.93
N ARG A 176 20.58 6.96 0.63
CA ARG A 176 21.11 8.30 0.85
C ARG A 176 21.40 8.57 2.33
N PHE A 177 20.53 8.10 3.21
CA PHE A 177 20.73 8.18 4.66
C PHE A 177 21.98 7.43 5.09
N GLY A 178 22.14 6.16 4.68
CA GLY A 178 23.34 5.36 4.97
C GLY A 178 24.63 6.00 4.41
N ALA A 179 24.57 6.57 3.22
CA ALA A 179 25.72 7.23 2.59
C ALA A 179 26.04 8.63 3.17
N SER A 180 25.16 9.20 3.99
CA SER A 180 25.38 10.52 4.56
C SER A 180 26.49 10.48 5.62
N VAL A 181 27.39 11.46 5.57
CA VAL A 181 28.50 11.61 6.50
C VAL A 181 28.31 12.92 7.28
N PRO A 182 28.60 12.95 8.60
CA PRO A 182 28.68 14.19 9.35
C PRO A 182 29.70 15.18 8.79
N ASP A 183 29.46 16.47 8.99
CA ASP A 183 30.41 17.51 8.60
C ASP A 183 31.73 17.37 9.40
N PRO A 184 32.87 17.81 8.86
CA PRO A 184 34.15 17.77 9.57
C PRO A 184 34.05 18.43 10.95
N GLY A 185 34.35 17.67 12.01
CA GLY A 185 34.27 18.13 13.40
C GLY A 185 32.92 17.91 14.08
N GLN A 186 31.96 17.25 13.43
CA GLN A 186 30.71 16.80 14.04
C GLN A 186 30.66 15.27 14.15
N ASP A 187 30.17 14.76 15.29
CA ASP A 187 29.99 13.32 15.49
C ASP A 187 28.70 12.77 14.85
N SER A 188 27.75 13.65 14.53
CA SER A 188 26.43 13.29 14.01
C SER A 188 25.91 14.35 13.04
N ASN A 189 25.18 13.92 12.01
CA ASN A 189 24.41 14.78 11.11
C ASN A 189 22.91 14.79 11.46
N TYR A 190 22.50 14.38 12.66
CA TYR A 190 21.10 14.31 13.05
C TYR A 190 20.32 15.63 12.88
N THR A 191 20.95 16.76 13.16
CA THR A 191 20.32 18.09 13.04
C THR A 191 20.41 18.68 11.62
N THR A 192 21.28 18.15 10.76
CA THR A 192 21.58 18.71 9.43
C THR A 192 21.07 17.83 8.28
N PHE A 193 20.96 16.51 8.47
CA PHE A 193 20.44 15.60 7.46
C PHE A 193 18.98 15.91 7.16
N GLN A 194 18.69 16.14 5.87
CA GLN A 194 17.35 16.40 5.38
C GLN A 194 16.82 15.23 4.55
N TRP A 195 15.73 14.62 5.01
CA TRP A 195 14.95 13.68 4.21
C TRP A 195 14.37 14.41 2.99
N TYR A 196 14.35 13.72 1.86
CA TYR A 196 13.74 14.18 0.61
C TYR A 196 14.36 15.43 -0.05
N SER A 197 15.49 15.94 0.44
CA SER A 197 16.17 17.08 -0.22
C SER A 197 16.84 16.71 -1.54
N ASN A 198 17.14 15.43 -1.73
CA ASN A 198 17.56 14.83 -2.99
C ASN A 198 16.91 13.46 -3.13
N VAL A 199 16.16 13.26 -4.21
CA VAL A 199 15.45 12.02 -4.55
C VAL A 199 15.91 11.54 -5.91
N PHE A 200 16.28 10.26 -6.01
CA PHE A 200 16.75 9.67 -7.27
C PHE A 200 17.87 10.48 -7.95
N ASN A 201 18.82 10.97 -7.16
CA ASN A 201 19.91 11.86 -7.58
C ASN A 201 19.43 13.15 -8.29
N ILE A 202 18.25 13.66 -7.92
CA ILE A 202 17.70 14.94 -8.36
C ILE A 202 17.43 15.78 -7.11
N ASP A 203 17.85 17.04 -7.16
CA ASP A 203 17.56 17.98 -6.07
C ASP A 203 16.07 18.28 -5.99
N PHE A 204 15.57 18.49 -4.77
CA PHE A 204 14.14 18.72 -4.51
C PHE A 204 13.49 19.74 -5.45
N LYS A 205 14.20 20.84 -5.75
CA LYS A 205 13.70 21.92 -6.63
C LYS A 205 13.38 21.47 -8.06
N ASP A 206 14.07 20.43 -8.54
CA ASP A 206 13.98 19.90 -9.90
C ASP A 206 13.23 18.55 -9.94
N ALA A 207 12.88 18.01 -8.77
CA ALA A 207 12.22 16.72 -8.65
C ALA A 207 10.71 16.83 -8.87
N GLU A 208 10.12 15.76 -9.43
CA GLU A 208 8.67 15.70 -9.63
C GLU A 208 7.90 15.71 -8.31
N ARG A 209 6.87 16.56 -8.24
CA ARG A 209 6.03 16.72 -7.04
C ARG A 209 5.35 15.41 -6.63
N LEU A 210 5.07 14.55 -7.60
CA LEU A 210 4.41 13.26 -7.40
C LEU A 210 5.20 12.29 -6.53
N TYR A 211 6.52 12.47 -6.38
CA TYR A 211 7.30 11.66 -5.45
C TYR A 211 6.94 11.93 -3.98
N PHE A 212 6.46 13.14 -3.64
CA PHE A 212 6.29 13.59 -2.26
C PHE A 212 4.85 13.46 -1.72
N VAL A 213 3.94 12.93 -2.53
CA VAL A 213 2.49 12.89 -2.22
C VAL A 213 1.95 11.47 -1.99
N GLY A 214 2.83 10.46 -1.94
CA GLY A 214 2.43 9.09 -1.64
C GLY A 214 2.19 8.80 -0.16
N PRO A 215 1.57 7.65 0.17
CA PRO A 215 1.27 7.26 1.55
C PRO A 215 2.49 7.26 2.48
N GLN A 216 3.70 7.02 1.94
CA GLN A 216 4.96 7.05 2.68
C GLN A 216 5.23 8.39 3.38
N THR A 217 4.70 9.52 2.86
CA THR A 217 4.94 10.84 3.45
C THR A 217 3.94 11.23 4.56
N CYS A 218 2.96 10.36 4.84
CA CYS A 218 1.98 10.56 5.92
C CYS A 218 2.46 10.07 7.29
N GLY A 219 3.54 9.28 7.33
CA GLY A 219 4.17 8.81 8.57
C GLY A 219 5.29 9.72 9.04
N SER A 220 5.50 9.82 10.36
CA SER A 220 6.69 10.47 10.91
C SER A 220 7.93 9.59 10.69
N LEU A 221 9.05 10.23 10.37
CA LEU A 221 10.38 9.61 10.31
C LEU A 221 11.23 9.90 11.55
N PHE A 222 10.63 10.51 12.56
CA PHE A 222 11.31 10.90 13.78
C PHE A 222 11.91 9.70 14.51
N VAL A 223 13.15 9.88 14.97
CA VAL A 223 13.89 8.99 15.87
C VAL A 223 14.78 9.83 16.78
N SER A 224 15.25 9.27 17.89
CA SER A 224 16.28 9.91 18.70
C SER A 224 17.61 10.01 17.94
N GLN A 225 18.48 10.94 18.36
CA GLN A 225 19.82 11.07 17.79
C GLN A 225 20.63 9.77 17.90
N SER A 226 20.57 9.09 19.05
CA SER A 226 21.27 7.81 19.24
C SER A 226 20.82 6.74 18.24
N GLN A 227 19.51 6.61 18.03
CA GLN A 227 18.95 5.66 17.07
C GLN A 227 19.31 6.06 15.63
N HIS A 228 19.29 7.35 15.33
CA HIS A 228 19.70 7.87 14.04
C HIS A 228 21.12 7.46 13.69
N ASP A 229 22.08 7.70 14.59
CA ASP A 229 23.50 7.44 14.30
C ASP A 229 23.80 5.94 14.19
N ILE A 230 23.17 5.12 15.05
CA ILE A 230 23.27 3.65 14.98
C ILE A 230 22.69 3.13 13.66
N ALA A 231 21.49 3.58 13.29
CA ALA A 231 20.84 3.15 12.06
C ALA A 231 21.59 3.62 10.82
N ARG A 232 22.13 4.84 10.82
CA ARG A 232 22.94 5.38 9.72
C ARG A 232 24.12 4.47 9.45
N ASN A 233 24.89 4.15 10.48
CA ASN A 233 26.06 3.26 10.38
C ASN A 233 25.67 1.85 9.91
N PHE A 234 24.56 1.31 10.43
CA PHE A 234 24.04 0.02 9.99
C PHE A 234 23.72 0.03 8.48
N TRP A 235 22.94 1.01 8.01
CA TRP A 235 22.54 1.08 6.61
C TRP A 235 23.68 1.47 5.68
N ALA A 236 24.67 2.22 6.15
CA ALA A 236 25.92 2.45 5.42
C ALA A 236 26.61 1.12 5.07
N SER A 237 26.69 0.19 6.03
CA SER A 237 27.30 -1.13 5.83
C SER A 237 26.48 -2.05 4.93
N VAL A 238 25.15 -1.92 4.97
CA VAL A 238 24.23 -2.79 4.22
C VAL A 238 24.04 -2.32 2.78
N LEU A 239 24.03 -1.00 2.56
CA LEU A 239 23.74 -0.37 1.27
C LEU A 239 24.98 0.25 0.62
N GLY A 240 26.19 -0.08 1.07
CA GLY A 240 27.44 0.45 0.52
C GLY A 240 27.57 0.25 -1.00
N ASP A 241 27.15 -0.91 -1.50
CA ASP A 241 27.17 -1.25 -2.94
C ASP A 241 25.82 -0.99 -3.64
N PHE A 242 24.86 -0.37 -2.95
CA PHE A 242 23.54 -0.12 -3.51
C PHE A 242 23.61 1.01 -4.55
N THR A 243 23.24 0.70 -5.79
CA THR A 243 23.12 1.72 -6.85
C THR A 243 21.79 2.45 -6.72
N ARG A 244 21.84 3.73 -6.33
CA ARG A 244 20.68 4.63 -6.33
C ARG A 244 20.19 4.89 -7.76
N LEU A 245 18.87 4.98 -7.94
CA LEU A 245 18.28 5.35 -9.23
C LEU A 245 18.61 6.80 -9.56
N HIS A 246 18.76 7.11 -10.85
CA HIS A 246 18.92 8.48 -11.35
C HIS A 246 17.85 8.80 -12.40
N LEU A 247 16.83 9.58 -12.02
CA LEU A 247 15.70 9.90 -12.91
C LEU A 247 15.82 11.27 -13.60
N GLY A 248 17.00 11.91 -13.53
CA GLY A 248 17.25 13.20 -14.18
C GLY A 248 17.23 13.11 -15.70
N ALA A 249 17.06 14.25 -16.39
CA ALA A 249 16.99 14.30 -17.85
C ALA A 249 18.12 13.49 -18.53
N ASN A 250 17.80 12.77 -19.62
CA ASN A 250 18.71 11.90 -20.39
C ASN A 250 19.16 10.59 -19.72
N GLN A 251 18.69 10.28 -18.52
CA GLN A 251 18.93 8.97 -17.89
C GLN A 251 17.92 7.92 -18.34
N PRO A 252 18.23 6.61 -18.23
CA PRO A 252 17.25 5.54 -18.47
C PRO A 252 16.01 5.69 -17.59
N ASN A 253 14.82 5.42 -18.14
CA ASN A 253 13.59 5.43 -17.36
C ASN A 253 13.30 4.08 -16.71
N LEU A 254 12.35 4.04 -15.77
CA LEU A 254 11.83 2.77 -15.28
C LEU A 254 10.97 2.11 -16.36
N THR A 255 11.03 0.79 -16.44
CA THR A 255 10.35 -0.02 -17.47
C THR A 255 9.46 -1.11 -16.89
N ASN A 256 9.57 -1.40 -15.59
CA ASN A 256 8.80 -2.47 -14.96
C ASN A 256 8.70 -2.30 -13.42
N PHE A 257 7.79 -3.07 -12.81
CA PHE A 257 7.58 -3.04 -11.37
C PHE A 257 8.74 -3.62 -10.54
N LYS A 258 9.61 -4.47 -11.11
CA LYS A 258 10.80 -4.96 -10.39
C LYS A 258 11.70 -3.77 -10.01
N GLN A 259 11.80 -2.76 -10.87
CA GLN A 259 12.54 -1.52 -10.60
C GLN A 259 11.79 -0.59 -9.63
N VAL A 260 10.46 -0.48 -9.73
CA VAL A 260 9.61 0.29 -8.78
C VAL A 260 9.70 -0.27 -7.35
N LEU A 261 9.86 -1.59 -7.23
CA LEU A 261 10.08 -2.27 -5.95
C LEU A 261 11.53 -2.17 -5.44
N GLY A 262 12.46 -1.66 -6.25
CA GLY A 262 13.88 -1.55 -5.89
C GLY A 262 14.67 -2.85 -6.01
N PHE A 263 14.16 -3.85 -6.72
CA PHE A 263 14.80 -5.16 -6.92
C PHE A 263 15.68 -5.25 -8.16
N ALA A 264 15.66 -4.22 -9.00
CA ALA A 264 16.55 -4.08 -10.14
C ALA A 264 16.95 -2.62 -10.35
N THR A 265 18.15 -2.40 -10.87
CA THR A 265 18.62 -1.09 -11.33
C THR A 265 17.86 -0.67 -12.60
N GLN A 266 18.02 0.59 -13.02
CA GLN A 266 17.39 1.10 -14.25
C GLN A 266 17.83 0.33 -15.51
N ASN A 267 19.05 -0.23 -15.48
CA ASN A 267 19.61 -1.05 -16.55
C ASN A 267 19.19 -2.52 -16.48
N GLY A 268 18.38 -2.90 -15.48
CA GLY A 268 17.85 -4.26 -15.32
C GLY A 268 18.74 -5.22 -14.51
N THR A 269 19.86 -4.74 -13.94
CA THR A 269 20.70 -5.55 -13.05
C THR A 269 19.99 -5.81 -11.73
N ASP A 270 19.97 -7.06 -11.27
CA ASP A 270 19.33 -7.43 -10.01
C ASP A 270 20.02 -6.79 -8.80
N GLN A 271 19.21 -6.18 -7.93
CA GLN A 271 19.66 -5.50 -6.71
C GLN A 271 18.76 -5.89 -5.54
N ILE A 272 18.70 -7.19 -5.26
CA ILE A 272 17.76 -7.79 -4.28
C ILE A 272 18.35 -7.94 -2.88
N ALA A 273 19.68 -7.79 -2.72
CA ALA A 273 20.41 -8.12 -1.50
C ALA A 273 20.01 -7.30 -0.26
N TRP A 274 19.45 -6.09 -0.45
CA TRP A 274 18.99 -5.24 0.63
C TRP A 274 17.75 -5.80 1.35
N PHE A 275 16.87 -6.49 0.62
CA PHE A 275 15.56 -6.88 1.15
C PHE A 275 15.64 -7.92 2.27
N PRO A 276 16.46 -8.99 2.18
CA PRO A 276 16.68 -9.89 3.31
C PRO A 276 17.16 -9.18 4.58
N LYS A 277 17.97 -8.12 4.47
CA LYS A 277 18.42 -7.33 5.62
C LYS A 277 17.28 -6.54 6.26
N VAL A 278 16.43 -5.92 5.45
CA VAL A 278 15.17 -5.29 5.90
C VAL A 278 14.26 -6.32 6.57
N ALA A 279 14.09 -7.50 5.96
CA ALA A 279 13.25 -8.57 6.48
C ALA A 279 13.72 -9.06 7.85
N ILE A 280 15.03 -9.21 8.09
CA ILE A 280 15.58 -9.58 9.41
C ILE A 280 15.27 -8.52 10.48
N VAL A 281 15.42 -7.23 10.14
CA VAL A 281 15.05 -6.13 11.06
C VAL A 281 13.55 -6.19 11.39
N MET A 282 12.72 -6.45 10.38
CA MET A 282 11.26 -6.50 10.54
C MET A 282 10.75 -7.80 11.18
N GLU A 283 11.49 -8.89 11.07
CA GLU A 283 11.21 -10.11 11.83
C GLU A 283 11.38 -9.86 13.32
N LYS A 284 12.49 -9.22 13.73
CA LYS A 284 12.69 -8.79 15.12
C LYS A 284 11.58 -7.84 15.57
N TYR A 285 11.23 -6.84 14.76
CA TYR A 285 10.13 -5.92 15.03
C TYR A 285 8.81 -6.66 15.28
N SER A 286 8.47 -7.63 14.42
CA SER A 286 7.22 -8.38 14.50
C SER A 286 7.10 -9.24 15.76
N ARG A 287 8.23 -9.66 16.36
CA ARG A 287 8.24 -10.41 17.64
C ARG A 287 7.74 -9.59 18.83
N TYR A 288 7.74 -8.26 18.74
CA TYR A 288 7.21 -7.37 19.79
C TYR A 288 5.70 -7.17 19.71
N PHE A 289 5.05 -7.70 18.67
CA PHE A 289 3.60 -7.68 18.52
C PHE A 289 3.05 -9.09 18.72
N LYS A 290 1.96 -9.18 19.49
CA LYS A 290 1.16 -10.41 19.55
C LYS A 290 0.52 -10.65 18.20
N GLU A 291 0.25 -11.92 17.88
CA GLU A 291 -0.50 -12.32 16.68
C GLU A 291 0.19 -11.95 15.35
N SER A 292 1.48 -11.66 15.36
CA SER A 292 2.26 -11.56 14.12
C SER A 292 2.30 -12.91 13.41
N VAL A 293 2.00 -12.93 12.11
CA VAL A 293 1.94 -14.16 11.30
C VAL A 293 2.73 -13.98 9.99
N PRO A 294 3.25 -15.06 9.39
CA PRO A 294 3.90 -14.96 8.08
C PRO A 294 2.88 -14.63 6.98
N LEU A 295 3.30 -13.92 5.94
CA LEU A 295 2.44 -13.49 4.82
C LEU A 295 1.64 -14.64 4.22
N LYS A 296 2.24 -15.83 4.06
CA LYS A 296 1.55 -17.02 3.52
C LYS A 296 0.30 -17.43 4.31
N SER A 297 0.27 -17.14 5.62
CA SER A 297 -0.86 -17.48 6.49
C SER A 297 -2.04 -16.53 6.29
N ILE A 298 -1.82 -15.35 5.70
CA ILE A 298 -2.92 -14.48 5.29
C ILE A 298 -3.63 -15.13 4.11
N ILE A 299 -4.94 -15.32 4.28
CA ILE A 299 -5.83 -15.85 3.25
C ILE A 299 -6.04 -14.83 2.14
N THR A 300 -6.17 -15.29 0.90
CA THR A 300 -6.38 -14.42 -0.27
C THR A 300 -7.85 -14.29 -0.68
N ALA A 301 -8.73 -15.07 -0.06
CA ALA A 301 -10.17 -15.06 -0.26
C ALA A 301 -10.84 -14.85 1.10
N GLY A 302 -11.87 -14.01 1.17
CA GLY A 302 -12.48 -13.66 2.46
C GLY A 302 -13.68 -12.73 2.36
N ILE A 303 -14.12 -12.24 3.52
CA ILE A 303 -15.24 -11.31 3.67
C ILE A 303 -14.70 -9.92 3.37
N GLY A 304 -14.60 -9.60 2.08
CA GLY A 304 -13.70 -8.57 1.62
C GLY A 304 -14.30 -7.18 1.70
N SER A 305 -13.57 -6.34 2.43
CA SER A 305 -13.62 -4.88 2.34
C SER A 305 -13.57 -4.36 0.89
N THR A 306 -13.04 -5.15 -0.05
CA THR A 306 -12.98 -4.85 -1.48
C THR A 306 -14.35 -4.71 -2.15
N SER A 307 -15.39 -5.30 -1.56
CA SER A 307 -16.81 -5.13 -1.93
C SER A 307 -17.50 -3.95 -1.25
N VAL A 308 -16.77 -3.20 -0.41
CA VAL A 308 -17.19 -1.95 0.23
C VAL A 308 -16.39 -0.78 -0.33
N ARG A 309 -17.04 0.34 -0.60
CA ARG A 309 -16.44 1.54 -1.18
C ARG A 309 -16.55 2.71 -0.21
N GLY A 310 -15.41 3.24 0.19
CA GLY A 310 -15.34 4.47 0.99
C GLY A 310 -15.40 5.71 0.09
N ARG A 311 -16.09 6.76 0.55
CA ARG A 311 -16.08 8.09 -0.06
C ARG A 311 -15.71 9.13 0.99
N PRO A 312 -14.59 9.84 0.83
CA PRO A 312 -14.22 10.92 1.73
C PRO A 312 -15.16 12.11 1.56
N LYS A 313 -15.45 12.80 2.66
CA LYS A 313 -16.19 14.06 2.64
C LYS A 313 -15.30 15.16 2.07
N GLN A 314 -15.83 15.94 1.12
CA GLN A 314 -15.14 17.11 0.60
C GLN A 314 -14.96 18.16 1.70
N SER A 315 -13.71 18.57 1.92
CA SER A 315 -13.36 19.73 2.75
C SER A 315 -12.09 20.39 2.21
N ALA A 316 -11.85 21.64 2.58
CA ALA A 316 -10.63 22.34 2.19
C ALA A 316 -9.36 21.68 2.76
N ALA A 317 -9.43 21.10 3.97
CA ALA A 317 -8.27 20.43 4.56
C ALA A 317 -8.01 19.07 3.91
N VAL A 318 -9.05 18.32 3.55
CA VAL A 318 -8.92 17.05 2.80
C VAL A 318 -8.38 17.32 1.38
N SER A 319 -8.91 18.33 0.69
CA SER A 319 -8.38 18.75 -0.62
C SER A 319 -6.92 19.16 -0.54
N ARG A 320 -6.57 20.03 0.42
CA ARG A 320 -5.18 20.46 0.63
C ARG A 320 -4.26 19.30 1.01
N TRP A 321 -4.72 18.32 1.77
CA TRP A 321 -3.91 17.15 2.11
C TRP A 321 -3.66 16.22 0.90
N LEU A 322 -4.68 16.04 0.06
CA LEU A 322 -4.59 15.24 -1.16
C LEU A 322 -3.81 15.98 -2.28
N TYR A 323 -3.92 17.30 -2.34
CA TYR A 323 -3.31 18.20 -3.34
C TYR A 323 -2.47 19.31 -2.66
N PRO A 324 -1.37 18.95 -1.99
CA PRO A 324 -0.66 19.85 -1.08
C PRO A 324 0.09 20.99 -1.80
N PRO A 325 0.09 22.21 -1.25
CA PRO A 325 0.98 23.26 -1.73
C PRO A 325 2.45 22.89 -1.51
N ASP A 326 3.36 23.54 -2.26
CA ASP A 326 4.79 23.21 -2.26
C ASP A 326 5.42 23.27 -0.85
N ASN A 327 4.98 24.20 0.00
CA ASN A 327 5.46 24.33 1.38
C ASN A 327 5.05 23.16 2.32
N GLN A 328 4.15 22.28 1.89
CA GLN A 328 3.74 21.07 2.63
C GLN A 328 4.42 19.80 2.12
N ILE A 329 5.25 19.89 1.09
CA ILE A 329 6.01 18.78 0.53
C ILE A 329 7.53 19.04 0.53
N THR A 330 7.99 20.06 1.25
CA THR A 330 9.41 20.41 1.33
C THR A 330 10.24 19.37 2.10
N PRO A 331 11.56 19.30 1.82
CA PRO A 331 12.49 18.52 2.62
C PRO A 331 12.44 18.90 4.10
N PHE A 332 12.79 17.95 4.97
CA PHE A 332 12.76 18.17 6.41
C PHE A 332 13.88 17.44 7.14
N THR A 333 14.33 18.01 8.24
CA THR A 333 15.41 17.45 9.07
C THR A 333 14.96 16.20 9.83
N SER A 334 15.90 15.32 10.17
CA SER A 334 15.63 14.13 11.01
C SER A 334 15.05 14.47 12.40
N THR A 335 15.21 15.71 12.86
CA THR A 335 14.65 16.23 14.12
C THR A 335 13.15 16.49 14.06
N ARG A 336 12.53 16.51 12.87
CA ARG A 336 11.11 16.82 12.73
C ARG A 336 10.25 15.70 13.32
N PHE A 337 9.50 16.03 14.36
CA PHE A 337 8.58 15.09 15.02
C PHE A 337 7.33 14.78 14.20
N GLN A 338 6.73 15.81 13.57
CA GLN A 338 5.49 15.68 12.82
C GLN A 338 5.73 15.06 11.43
N PRO A 339 4.82 14.21 10.92
CA PRO A 339 4.89 13.74 9.55
C PRO A 339 4.91 14.91 8.56
N LEU A 340 5.39 14.66 7.34
CA LEU A 340 5.38 15.67 6.27
C LEU A 340 3.94 16.05 5.92
N ARG A 341 3.07 15.05 5.74
CA ARG A 341 1.65 15.22 5.44
C ARG A 341 0.76 14.56 6.50
N PRO A 342 0.53 15.21 7.65
CA PRO A 342 -0.38 14.68 8.66
C PRO A 342 -1.79 14.50 8.08
N ILE A 343 -2.42 13.37 8.39
CA ILE A 343 -3.81 13.12 7.99
C ILE A 343 -4.72 14.15 8.71
N PRO A 344 -5.60 14.86 7.98
CA PRO A 344 -6.49 15.84 8.58
C PRO A 344 -7.48 15.22 9.56
N ASN A 345 -7.78 15.92 10.66
CA ASN A 345 -8.75 15.45 11.66
C ASN A 345 -10.18 15.38 11.10
N ASP A 346 -10.50 16.26 10.14
CA ASP A 346 -11.79 16.37 9.45
C ASP A 346 -11.92 15.41 8.26
N LEU A 347 -10.95 14.53 8.05
CA LEU A 347 -11.04 13.47 7.04
C LEU A 347 -12.02 12.39 7.51
N ASP A 348 -13.28 12.61 7.18
CA ASP A 348 -14.36 11.67 7.41
C ASP A 348 -14.69 10.89 6.14
N VAL A 349 -14.89 9.57 6.27
CA VAL A 349 -15.26 8.68 5.15
C VAL A 349 -16.61 8.06 5.40
N THR A 350 -17.46 8.10 4.38
CA THR A 350 -18.73 7.35 4.35
C THR A 350 -18.52 6.07 3.55
N PHE A 351 -18.85 4.92 4.13
CA PHE A 351 -18.75 3.62 3.47
C PHE A 351 -20.09 3.23 2.85
N SER A 352 -20.01 2.61 1.67
CA SER A 352 -21.17 2.17 0.91
C SER A 352 -20.90 0.83 0.25
N HIS A 353 -21.92 -0.01 0.18
CA HIS A 353 -21.84 -1.33 -0.44
C HIS A 353 -23.10 -1.61 -1.25
N ALA A 354 -23.00 -2.52 -2.22
CA ALA A 354 -24.15 -2.94 -3.01
C ALA A 354 -25.22 -3.57 -2.10
N HIS A 355 -26.49 -3.38 -2.44
CA HIS A 355 -27.64 -3.89 -1.70
C HIS A 355 -27.80 -5.41 -1.85
N HIS A 356 -26.85 -6.16 -1.28
CA HIS A 356 -26.87 -7.61 -1.13
C HIS A 356 -26.54 -7.96 0.32
N GLU A 357 -26.69 -9.22 0.72
CA GLU A 357 -26.30 -9.77 2.04
C GLU A 357 -24.77 -9.71 2.28
N ILE A 358 -24.09 -8.68 1.78
CA ILE A 358 -22.72 -8.34 2.11
C ILE A 358 -22.73 -7.96 3.59
N GLU A 359 -22.12 -8.84 4.37
CA GLU A 359 -22.17 -8.83 5.82
C GLU A 359 -21.70 -7.51 6.43
N GLU A 360 -22.30 -7.12 7.54
CA GLU A 360 -21.83 -6.05 8.44
C GLU A 360 -20.33 -6.20 8.78
N LEU A 361 -19.82 -7.44 8.74
CA LEU A 361 -18.42 -7.75 8.95
C LEU A 361 -17.50 -7.20 7.83
N ALA A 362 -17.93 -7.22 6.56
CA ALA A 362 -17.15 -6.66 5.45
C ALA A 362 -17.04 -5.13 5.58
N GLU A 363 -18.13 -4.48 5.99
CA GLU A 363 -18.15 -3.04 6.30
C GLU A 363 -17.23 -2.72 7.49
N ARG A 364 -17.29 -3.51 8.57
CA ARG A 364 -16.39 -3.36 9.72
C ARG A 364 -14.92 -3.50 9.33
N TYR A 365 -14.58 -4.48 8.50
CA TYR A 365 -13.22 -4.62 7.97
C TYR A 365 -12.82 -3.39 7.16
N ALA A 366 -13.67 -2.91 6.25
CA ALA A 366 -13.40 -1.71 5.45
C ALA A 366 -13.23 -0.43 6.30
N ILE A 367 -14.02 -0.28 7.37
CA ILE A 367 -13.90 0.83 8.32
C ILE A 367 -12.58 0.77 9.09
N ILE A 368 -12.12 -0.43 9.47
CA ILE A 368 -10.87 -0.59 10.21
C ILE A 368 -9.66 -0.40 9.29
N SER A 369 -9.72 -0.95 8.08
CA SER A 369 -8.58 -0.98 7.16
C SER A 369 -8.48 0.23 6.24
N PHE A 370 -9.57 0.99 6.04
CA PHE A 370 -9.68 2.07 5.05
C PHE A 370 -9.19 1.65 3.67
N THR A 371 -9.48 0.42 3.29
CA THR A 371 -9.24 -0.08 1.94
C THR A 371 -10.34 0.42 0.99
N ASN A 372 -9.99 0.54 -0.30
CA ASN A 372 -10.93 0.88 -1.38
C ASN A 372 -11.64 2.25 -1.25
N ILE A 373 -10.87 3.32 -0.99
CA ILE A 373 -11.36 4.69 -0.91
C ILE A 373 -11.39 5.37 -2.28
N ASN A 374 -12.54 5.96 -2.65
CA ASN A 374 -12.67 6.71 -3.88
C ASN A 374 -12.27 8.18 -3.71
N TRP A 375 -11.01 8.49 -4.02
CA TRP A 375 -10.48 9.85 -3.93
C TRP A 375 -10.91 10.78 -5.09
N SER A 376 -11.48 10.26 -6.18
CA SER A 376 -11.90 11.07 -7.35
C SER A 376 -13.00 12.10 -7.06
N LYS A 377 -13.65 12.03 -5.89
CA LYS A 377 -14.69 12.98 -5.47
C LYS A 377 -14.14 14.17 -4.69
N ILE A 378 -12.83 14.20 -4.42
CA ILE A 378 -12.19 15.35 -3.79
C ILE A 378 -11.77 16.32 -4.88
N ASN A 379 -12.30 17.54 -4.83
CA ASN A 379 -11.97 18.57 -5.80
C ASN A 379 -10.54 19.05 -5.59
N ASN A 380 -9.78 19.13 -6.67
CA ASN A 380 -8.47 19.74 -6.68
C ASN A 380 -8.58 21.27 -6.80
N ASP A 381 -8.06 21.96 -5.79
CA ASP A 381 -7.97 23.43 -5.76
C ASP A 381 -6.54 23.93 -6.07
N ASN A 382 -5.62 23.03 -6.47
CA ASN A 382 -4.21 23.29 -6.74
C ASN A 382 -3.87 22.96 -8.20
N ASP A 383 -3.59 23.99 -8.99
CA ASP A 383 -3.29 23.92 -10.42
C ASP A 383 -2.06 23.07 -10.78
N LYS A 384 -1.19 22.78 -9.80
CA LYS A 384 0.01 21.96 -10.00
C LYS A 384 -0.25 20.45 -10.01
N PHE A 385 -1.49 20.02 -9.80
CA PHE A 385 -1.87 18.61 -9.86
C PHE A 385 -3.04 18.38 -10.82
N PHE A 386 -3.14 17.16 -11.34
CA PHE A 386 -4.35 16.71 -12.01
C PHE A 386 -5.28 15.99 -11.03
N ASN A 387 -6.58 16.04 -11.34
CA ASN A 387 -7.61 15.29 -10.62
C ASN A 387 -7.40 13.78 -10.77
N ILE A 388 -7.85 13.02 -9.76
CA ILE A 388 -7.84 11.56 -9.82
C ILE A 388 -9.07 11.10 -10.59
N GLU A 389 -8.86 10.28 -11.62
CA GLU A 389 -9.92 9.75 -12.47
C GLU A 389 -10.51 8.46 -11.91
N GLU A 390 -11.83 8.44 -11.68
CA GLU A 390 -12.53 7.28 -11.11
C GLU A 390 -12.36 6.02 -11.98
N ASN A 391 -12.42 6.18 -13.30
CA ASN A 391 -12.31 5.06 -14.26
C ASN A 391 -10.90 4.45 -14.32
N ALA A 392 -9.87 5.17 -13.87
CA ALA A 392 -8.52 4.62 -13.76
C ALA A 392 -8.38 3.70 -12.53
N LEU A 393 -9.15 3.97 -11.47
CA LEU A 393 -9.07 3.21 -10.21
C LEU A 393 -10.00 2.00 -10.17
N TYR A 394 -11.18 2.12 -10.79
CA TYR A 394 -12.25 1.13 -10.71
C TYR A 394 -12.54 0.54 -12.08
N THR A 395 -12.52 -0.78 -12.17
CA THR A 395 -12.91 -1.54 -13.37
C THR A 395 -14.14 -2.38 -13.13
N GLY A 396 -14.89 -2.60 -14.22
CA GLY A 396 -16.14 -3.33 -14.19
C GLY A 396 -17.29 -2.50 -13.66
N ASP A 397 -18.48 -3.10 -13.74
CA ASP A 397 -19.73 -2.39 -13.51
C ASP A 397 -20.35 -2.68 -12.14
N TYR A 398 -19.69 -3.47 -11.29
CA TYR A 398 -20.18 -3.82 -9.95
C TYR A 398 -20.64 -2.58 -9.16
N TRP A 399 -19.84 -1.52 -9.18
CA TRP A 399 -20.14 -0.26 -8.49
C TRP A 399 -21.16 0.64 -9.20
N LYS A 400 -21.57 0.30 -10.43
CA LYS A 400 -22.53 1.06 -11.24
C LYS A 400 -23.89 0.35 -11.33
N MET A 401 -23.93 -0.97 -11.16
CA MET A 401 -25.10 -1.83 -11.42
C MET A 401 -26.13 -1.84 -10.29
N PHE A 402 -25.71 -1.65 -9.03
CA PHE A 402 -26.59 -1.83 -7.87
C PHE A 402 -26.82 -0.55 -7.09
N PRO A 403 -28.02 -0.38 -6.50
CA PRO A 403 -28.24 0.68 -5.53
C PRO A 403 -27.31 0.45 -4.33
N HIS A 404 -26.55 1.49 -3.99
CA HIS A 404 -25.65 1.47 -2.84
C HIS A 404 -26.41 1.88 -1.60
N ARG A 405 -26.28 1.10 -0.53
CA ARG A 405 -26.65 1.57 0.80
C ARG A 405 -25.43 2.25 1.41
N THR A 406 -25.64 3.43 1.99
CA THR A 406 -24.72 3.88 3.04
C THR A 406 -24.93 2.94 4.21
N GLY A 407 -23.84 2.33 4.67
CA GLY A 407 -23.94 1.35 5.74
C GLY A 407 -24.44 1.95 7.05
N SER A 408 -24.64 1.11 8.05
CA SER A 408 -25.28 1.50 9.31
C SER A 408 -24.45 2.47 10.15
N PHE A 409 -23.17 2.65 9.78
CA PHE A 409 -22.22 3.51 10.48
C PHE A 409 -22.13 4.89 9.82
N SER A 410 -22.29 5.94 10.63
CA SER A 410 -22.03 7.32 10.23
C SER A 410 -20.57 7.53 9.83
N ALA A 411 -20.28 8.63 9.14
CA ALA A 411 -18.94 8.96 8.65
C ALA A 411 -17.85 8.76 9.73
N CYS A 412 -16.77 8.05 9.36
CA CYS A 412 -15.70 7.66 10.27
C CYS A 412 -14.44 8.50 10.03
N SER A 413 -13.85 9.06 11.09
CA SER A 413 -12.61 9.85 10.99
C SER A 413 -11.39 8.95 10.79
N ILE A 414 -10.69 9.11 9.67
CA ILE A 414 -9.45 8.37 9.36
C ILE A 414 -8.37 8.67 10.40
N SER A 415 -8.22 9.93 10.80
CA SER A 415 -7.15 10.36 11.72
C SER A 415 -7.15 9.60 13.06
N SER A 416 -8.35 9.22 13.52
CA SER A 416 -8.61 8.53 14.78
C SER A 416 -8.33 7.03 14.69
N LEU A 417 -8.47 6.45 13.50
CA LEU A 417 -8.41 5.01 13.25
C LEU A 417 -7.07 4.57 12.66
N TYR A 418 -6.50 5.36 11.74
CA TYR A 418 -5.16 5.17 11.18
C TYR A 418 -4.07 5.15 12.25
N ALA A 419 -4.30 5.91 13.34
CA ALA A 419 -3.47 5.92 14.54
C ALA A 419 -3.29 4.56 15.21
N ASN A 420 -4.25 3.64 15.02
CA ASN A 420 -4.24 2.32 15.60
C ASN A 420 -3.67 1.25 14.65
N VAL A 421 -3.43 1.57 13.38
CA VAL A 421 -3.00 0.58 12.37
C VAL A 421 -1.54 0.77 11.98
N VAL A 422 -1.04 2.01 11.89
CA VAL A 422 0.32 2.26 11.43
C VAL A 422 1.30 2.46 12.58
N ALA A 423 2.33 1.60 12.59
CA ALA A 423 3.50 1.57 13.45
C ALA A 423 4.00 2.94 13.95
N SER A 424 4.05 3.97 13.09
CA SER A 424 4.62 5.27 13.43
C SER A 424 3.96 5.94 14.65
N LYS A 425 2.66 5.74 14.89
CA LYS A 425 1.99 6.34 16.07
C LYS A 425 2.12 5.51 17.35
N TYR A 426 2.34 4.19 17.26
CA TYR A 426 2.70 3.36 18.42
C TYR A 426 4.02 3.78 19.07
N HIS A 427 4.83 4.56 18.36
CA HIS A 427 6.11 5.07 18.86
C HIS A 427 6.05 6.56 19.25
N VAL A 428 5.10 7.33 18.71
CA VAL A 428 4.85 8.73 19.09
C VAL A 428 4.21 8.87 20.48
N ASN A 429 3.39 7.90 20.89
CA ASN A 429 2.71 7.96 22.20
C ASN A 429 3.57 7.43 23.37
N TYR A 430 4.78 6.91 23.09
CA TYR A 430 5.61 6.23 24.08
C TYR A 430 7.12 6.54 23.97
N LEU A 431 7.48 7.49 23.09
CA LEU A 431 8.74 8.26 23.13
C LEU A 431 8.38 9.66 23.62
#